data_AF-A0ABD5EJ71-F1
#
_entry.id   AF-A0ABD5EJ71-F1
#
_cell.length_a   1.000
_cell.length_b   1.000
_cell.length_c   1.000
_cell.angle_alpha   90.00
_cell.angle_beta   90.00
_cell.angle_gamma   90.00
#
_symmetry.space_group_name_H-M   'P 1'
#
loop_
_entity.id
_entity.type
_entity.pdbx_description
1 polymer ?
#
loop_
_entity_poly.entity_id
_entity_poly.type
_entity_poly.pdbx_seq_one_letter_code
_entity_poly.pdbx_strand_id
1 'polypeptide(L)'
;MSRVPGWLGRVGSRLTEMSERLDERRAEAEREDEGGTARPSHRPGGADRSGEHAVETHPVVVTRPDPAHAVPWGVRVAAEASWRLLVLAGTVWVLMRVISAVQLLVLAFVAALLITALLHPTVARLCRYGVPRGLATALTAISGFVVMGLIGWFVTWQVMENIDTLSDQIQDGIDELRKWLLNSPFHVTDKQINQIAKNLREAIGANTDQITSAGLEGVQVIVEALTGILLAMFSTLFLLYDGRRIWHWTLKLVPAAARPGVAGAGPRAWRTLTAYVRGTVLVALIDAIFIGLGIYFLNVPMAVPLAVFIFLFSFIPLVGAVASGALAIVVALVTQGVFTAVMTLVVVLAVQQIEGHVLQPFILGRAVRVHPLAVVLSVAGGGMIAGIGGAVVAVPLVAVTNTVVGYLRAYAHDQNLADAARQRGEVPATAGAAGTVPVPPALPVPPGAPSAPGASGASPAPGGPAAPRDGGPADDGADRDGGPGDGRPGGPAKDG
;
A
#
# COMPACT_ATOMS: atom_id res chain seq x y z
N MET A 1 4.18 -53.26 -15.51
CA MET A 1 2.73 -53.16 -15.75
C MET A 1 2.18 -51.98 -14.93
N SER A 2 2.14 -50.79 -15.53
CA SER A 2 1.66 -49.56 -14.89
C SER A 2 0.16 -49.43 -15.04
N ARG A 3 -0.56 -49.32 -13.92
CA ARG A 3 -2.00 -49.08 -13.88
C ARG A 3 -2.28 -47.65 -14.36
N VAL A 4 -2.96 -47.51 -15.49
CA VAL A 4 -3.42 -46.20 -15.99
C VAL A 4 -4.46 -45.62 -15.01
N PRO A 5 -4.35 -44.34 -14.62
CA PRO A 5 -5.26 -43.71 -13.67
C PRO A 5 -6.71 -43.65 -14.18
N GLY A 6 -7.68 -44.08 -13.36
CA GLY A 6 -9.11 -44.18 -13.73
C GLY A 6 -9.82 -42.88 -14.13
N TRP A 7 -9.15 -41.71 -14.04
CA TRP A 7 -9.70 -40.47 -14.55
C TRP A 7 -9.66 -40.40 -16.09
N LEU A 8 -8.67 -41.03 -16.73
CA LEU A 8 -8.56 -41.08 -18.20
C LEU A 8 -9.70 -41.90 -18.83
N GLY A 9 -10.13 -42.99 -18.18
CA GLY A 9 -11.29 -43.76 -18.62
C GLY A 9 -12.60 -42.98 -18.58
N ARG A 10 -12.81 -42.14 -17.56
CA ARG A 10 -14.01 -41.30 -17.43
C ARG A 10 -14.09 -40.17 -18.46
N VAL A 11 -12.93 -39.68 -18.93
CA VAL A 11 -12.89 -38.68 -20.01
C VAL A 11 -13.18 -39.35 -21.35
N GLY A 12 -12.62 -40.54 -21.58
CA GLY A 12 -12.92 -41.32 -22.78
C GLY A 12 -14.40 -41.63 -22.93
N SER A 13 -15.06 -42.12 -21.88
CA SER A 13 -16.49 -42.45 -21.94
C SER A 13 -17.38 -41.23 -22.21
N ARG A 14 -17.04 -40.06 -21.65
CA ARG A 14 -17.79 -38.81 -21.92
C ARG A 14 -17.63 -38.30 -23.35
N LEU A 15 -16.47 -38.52 -23.96
CA LEU A 15 -16.25 -38.15 -25.37
C LEU A 15 -17.06 -39.06 -26.30
N THR A 16 -17.13 -40.35 -26.00
CA THR A 16 -17.94 -41.30 -26.79
C THR A 16 -19.43 -41.03 -26.67
N GLU A 17 -19.93 -40.73 -25.47
CA GLU A 17 -21.35 -40.37 -25.26
C GLU A 17 -21.72 -39.05 -25.98
N MET A 18 -20.76 -38.13 -26.09
CA MET A 18 -20.95 -36.87 -26.82
C MET A 18 -20.93 -37.06 -28.34
N SER A 19 -20.15 -38.01 -28.87
CA SER A 19 -20.18 -38.35 -30.30
C SER A 19 -21.50 -39.03 -30.70
N GLU A 20 -22.00 -39.98 -29.90
CA GLU A 20 -23.28 -40.64 -30.19
C GLU A 20 -24.44 -39.65 -30.25
N ARG A 21 -24.50 -38.68 -29.33
CA ARG A 21 -25.53 -37.63 -29.35
C ARG A 21 -25.46 -36.71 -30.57
N LEU A 22 -24.29 -36.53 -31.16
CA LEU A 22 -24.13 -35.73 -32.38
C LEU A 22 -24.56 -36.53 -33.61
N ASP A 23 -24.27 -37.83 -33.65
CA ASP A 23 -24.69 -38.72 -34.73
C ASP A 23 -26.21 -38.94 -34.71
N GLU A 24 -26.83 -39.05 -33.53
CA GLU A 24 -28.30 -39.08 -33.38
C GLU A 24 -28.95 -37.82 -33.94
N ARG A 25 -28.43 -36.63 -33.61
CA ARG A 25 -28.97 -35.36 -34.14
C ARG A 25 -28.77 -35.20 -35.64
N ARG A 26 -27.70 -35.78 -36.19
CA ARG A 26 -27.46 -35.77 -37.63
C ARG A 26 -28.43 -36.69 -38.36
N ALA A 27 -28.71 -37.86 -37.80
CA ALA A 27 -29.70 -38.81 -38.32
C ALA A 27 -31.15 -38.29 -38.19
N GLU A 28 -31.47 -37.53 -37.14
CA GLU A 28 -32.77 -36.85 -37.01
C GLU A 28 -32.94 -35.78 -38.10
N ALA A 29 -31.91 -34.98 -38.37
CA ALA A 29 -31.94 -33.97 -39.42
C ALA A 29 -32.09 -34.57 -40.83
N GLU A 30 -31.44 -35.71 -41.11
CA GLU A 30 -31.57 -36.41 -42.39
C GLU A 30 -32.98 -37.01 -42.59
N ARG A 31 -33.64 -37.46 -41.51
CA ARG A 31 -35.02 -37.98 -41.58
C ARG A 31 -36.07 -36.88 -41.81
N GLU A 32 -35.82 -35.67 -41.32
CA GLU A 32 -36.70 -34.52 -41.57
C GLU A 32 -36.64 -34.08 -43.04
N ASP A 33 -35.48 -34.19 -43.70
CA ASP A 33 -35.33 -33.86 -45.12
C ASP A 33 -35.94 -34.93 -46.06
N GLU A 34 -35.89 -36.22 -45.69
CA GLU A 34 -36.43 -37.31 -46.53
C GLU A 34 -37.96 -37.49 -46.41
N GLY A 35 -38.60 -37.02 -45.33
CA GLY A 35 -40.06 -37.16 -45.12
C GLY A 35 -40.94 -36.18 -45.92
N GLY A 36 -40.33 -35.22 -46.62
CA GLY A 36 -41.02 -34.04 -47.16
C GLY A 36 -41.39 -34.07 -48.64
N THR A 37 -41.73 -35.22 -49.25
CA THR A 37 -42.21 -35.23 -50.66
C THR A 37 -43.34 -36.22 -50.92
N ALA A 38 -44.58 -35.82 -50.62
CA ALA A 38 -45.77 -36.42 -51.20
C ALA A 38 -46.80 -35.32 -51.58
N ARG A 39 -46.77 -34.89 -52.85
CA ARG A 39 -47.83 -34.09 -53.48
C ARG A 39 -48.79 -35.02 -54.22
N PRO A 40 -50.12 -34.94 -54.03
CA PRO A 40 -51.05 -35.46 -55.00
C PRO A 40 -51.33 -34.42 -56.10
N SER A 41 -51.34 -34.90 -57.33
CA SER A 41 -51.71 -34.18 -58.54
C SER A 41 -53.24 -34.12 -58.69
N HIS A 42 -53.80 -32.93 -58.96
CA HIS A 42 -55.16 -32.79 -59.44
C HIS A 42 -55.22 -31.85 -60.65
N ARG A 43 -55.93 -32.31 -61.69
CA ARG A 43 -56.10 -31.72 -63.04
C ARG A 43 -56.95 -30.43 -63.05
N PRO A 44 -56.89 -29.64 -64.14
CA PRO A 44 -57.45 -28.29 -64.21
C PRO A 44 -58.90 -28.27 -64.70
N GLY A 45 -59.67 -27.28 -64.24
CA GLY A 45 -60.96 -26.95 -64.82
C GLY A 45 -61.58 -25.73 -64.14
N GLY A 46 -61.92 -24.71 -64.94
CA GLY A 46 -62.82 -23.63 -64.53
C GLY A 46 -62.19 -22.25 -64.51
N ALA A 47 -62.55 -21.46 -65.52
CA ALA A 47 -62.30 -20.04 -65.66
C ALA A 47 -62.85 -19.23 -64.46
N ASP A 48 -62.18 -18.13 -64.08
CA ASP A 48 -62.69 -16.78 -64.37
C ASP A 48 -61.64 -15.72 -64.04
N ARG A 49 -61.85 -14.55 -64.62
CA ARG A 49 -60.98 -13.39 -64.80
C ARG A 49 -60.68 -12.61 -63.52
N SER A 50 -59.67 -11.74 -63.67
CA SER A 50 -59.36 -10.50 -62.94
C SER A 50 -58.28 -10.55 -61.85
N GLY A 51 -57.17 -9.85 -62.11
CA GLY A 51 -56.09 -9.61 -61.15
C GLY A 51 -54.70 -9.60 -61.78
N GLU A 52 -54.41 -8.58 -62.60
CA GLU A 52 -53.06 -8.33 -63.09
C GLU A 52 -52.21 -7.74 -61.96
N HIS A 53 -51.59 -8.61 -61.16
CA HIS A 53 -50.48 -8.24 -60.30
C HIS A 53 -49.19 -8.63 -61.01
N ALA A 54 -48.50 -7.64 -61.56
CA ALA A 54 -47.12 -7.77 -61.99
C ALA A 54 -46.27 -8.24 -60.80
N VAL A 55 -45.77 -9.47 -60.87
CA VAL A 55 -44.77 -9.97 -59.93
C VAL A 55 -43.45 -9.33 -60.32
N GLU A 56 -43.12 -8.20 -59.70
CA GLU A 56 -41.75 -7.67 -59.73
C GLU A 56 -40.83 -8.66 -59.03
N THR A 57 -40.10 -9.46 -59.81
CA THR A 57 -38.97 -10.24 -59.30
C THR A 57 -37.83 -9.28 -58.93
N HIS A 58 -37.81 -8.79 -57.69
CA HIS A 58 -36.63 -8.16 -57.14
C HIS A 58 -35.49 -9.18 -57.13
N PRO A 59 -34.28 -8.85 -57.62
CA PRO A 59 -33.13 -9.74 -57.50
C PRO A 59 -32.86 -9.95 -56.01
N VAL A 60 -32.73 -11.22 -55.60
CA VAL A 60 -32.32 -11.59 -54.24
C VAL A 60 -30.90 -11.07 -54.05
N VAL A 61 -30.77 -9.89 -53.44
CA VAL A 61 -29.48 -9.38 -52.97
C VAL A 61 -29.07 -10.31 -51.83
N VAL A 62 -28.12 -11.21 -52.10
CA VAL A 62 -27.43 -11.96 -51.05
C VAL A 62 -26.65 -10.94 -50.22
N THR A 63 -27.27 -10.45 -49.14
CA THR A 63 -26.57 -9.67 -48.13
C THR A 63 -25.47 -10.55 -47.58
N ARG A 64 -24.21 -10.14 -47.79
CA ARG A 64 -23.06 -10.81 -47.16
C ARG A 64 -23.34 -10.91 -45.65
N PRO A 65 -23.17 -12.07 -45.01
CA PRO A 65 -23.37 -12.19 -43.57
C PRO A 65 -22.56 -11.12 -42.85
N ASP A 66 -23.19 -10.43 -41.91
CA ASP A 66 -22.52 -9.44 -41.06
C ASP A 66 -21.23 -10.05 -40.48
N PRO A 67 -20.05 -9.44 -40.68
CA PRO A 67 -18.76 -9.98 -40.22
C PRO A 67 -18.75 -10.36 -38.73
N ALA A 68 -19.67 -9.81 -37.92
CA ALA A 68 -19.87 -10.19 -36.53
C ALA A 68 -20.27 -11.67 -36.31
N HIS A 69 -20.80 -12.35 -37.34
CA HIS A 69 -21.26 -13.75 -37.29
C HIS A 69 -20.27 -14.73 -37.93
N ALA A 70 -19.25 -14.25 -38.65
CA ALA A 70 -18.24 -15.07 -39.29
C ALA A 70 -17.11 -15.52 -38.34
N VAL A 71 -17.00 -14.89 -37.16
CA VAL A 71 -15.91 -15.11 -36.21
C VAL A 71 -16.43 -15.85 -34.97
N PRO A 72 -15.80 -16.98 -34.55
CA PRO A 72 -16.19 -17.72 -33.35
C PRO A 72 -16.22 -16.82 -32.11
N TRP A 73 -17.21 -17.02 -31.23
CA TRP A 73 -17.44 -16.21 -30.04
C TRP A 73 -16.19 -16.05 -29.15
N GLY A 74 -15.40 -17.11 -28.98
CA GLY A 74 -14.15 -17.06 -28.21
C GLY A 74 -13.10 -16.11 -28.80
N VAL A 75 -13.02 -16.02 -30.13
CA VAL A 75 -12.09 -15.09 -30.82
C VAL A 75 -12.56 -13.65 -30.65
N ARG A 76 -13.88 -13.38 -30.62
CA ARG A 76 -14.43 -12.05 -30.35
C ARG A 76 -14.15 -11.59 -28.92
N VAL A 77 -14.39 -12.45 -27.93
CA VAL A 77 -14.09 -12.13 -26.52
C VAL A 77 -12.59 -11.92 -26.32
N ALA A 78 -11.74 -12.75 -26.94
CA ALA A 78 -10.30 -12.57 -26.91
C ALA A 78 -9.85 -11.27 -27.59
N ALA A 79 -10.45 -10.89 -28.72
CA ALA A 79 -10.15 -9.64 -29.41
C ALA A 79 -10.57 -8.40 -28.60
N GLU A 80 -11.77 -8.43 -28.00
CA GLU A 80 -12.25 -7.35 -27.11
C GLU A 80 -11.40 -7.22 -25.86
N ALA A 81 -11.03 -8.34 -25.22
CA ALA A 81 -10.12 -8.35 -24.08
C ALA A 81 -8.73 -7.85 -24.48
N SER A 82 -8.19 -8.29 -25.63
CA SER A 82 -6.87 -7.92 -26.12
C SER A 82 -6.77 -6.44 -26.45
N TRP A 83 -7.76 -5.87 -27.16
CA TRP A 83 -7.80 -4.43 -27.43
C TRP A 83 -7.90 -3.61 -26.14
N ARG A 84 -8.76 -4.01 -25.18
CA ARG A 84 -8.85 -3.33 -23.88
C ARG A 84 -7.54 -3.40 -23.09
N LEU A 85 -6.86 -4.55 -23.12
CA LEU A 85 -5.53 -4.72 -22.52
C LEU A 85 -4.46 -3.89 -23.25
N LEU A 86 -4.50 -3.78 -24.58
CA LEU A 86 -3.60 -2.94 -25.36
C LEU A 86 -3.81 -1.45 -25.08
N VAL A 87 -5.06 -0.99 -24.99
CA VAL A 87 -5.38 0.38 -24.60
C VAL A 87 -4.92 0.65 -23.17
N LEU A 88 -5.13 -0.28 -22.24
CA LEU A 88 -4.64 -0.16 -20.87
C LEU A 88 -3.11 -0.11 -20.81
N ALA A 89 -2.43 -1.01 -21.53
CA ALA A 89 -0.97 -1.03 -21.64
C ALA A 89 -0.42 0.25 -22.29
N GLY A 90 -1.04 0.73 -23.36
CA GLY A 90 -0.69 2.00 -24.01
C GLY A 90 -0.91 3.20 -23.09
N THR A 91 -2.01 3.22 -22.35
CA THR A 91 -2.29 4.28 -21.35
C THR A 91 -1.23 4.26 -20.25
N VAL A 92 -0.87 3.08 -19.73
CA VAL A 92 0.18 2.91 -18.72
C VAL A 92 1.55 3.32 -19.26
N TRP A 93 1.86 2.99 -20.52
CA TRP A 93 3.11 3.40 -21.18
C TRP A 93 3.21 4.91 -21.37
N VAL A 94 2.14 5.56 -21.85
CA VAL A 94 2.09 7.02 -21.99
C VAL A 94 2.21 7.68 -20.61
N LEU A 95 1.51 7.17 -19.61
CA LEU A 95 1.58 7.70 -18.25
C LEU A 95 3.01 7.58 -17.68
N MET A 96 3.68 6.42 -17.88
CA MET A 96 5.08 6.27 -17.51
C MET A 96 5.98 7.26 -18.25
N ARG A 97 5.78 7.46 -19.55
CA ARG A 97 6.57 8.42 -20.35
C ARG A 97 6.42 9.86 -19.84
N VAL A 98 5.19 10.26 -19.51
CA VAL A 98 4.91 11.56 -18.90
C VAL A 98 5.56 11.67 -17.52
N ILE A 99 5.39 10.66 -16.67
CA ILE A 99 5.99 10.63 -15.32
C ILE A 99 7.52 10.74 -15.40
N SER A 100 8.16 10.05 -16.35
CA SER A 100 9.61 10.16 -16.56
C SER A 100 10.04 11.57 -16.98
N ALA A 101 9.20 12.30 -17.74
CA ALA A 101 9.49 13.69 -18.12
C ALA A 101 9.33 14.68 -16.96
N VAL A 102 8.50 14.35 -15.96
CA VAL A 102 8.26 15.18 -14.76
C VAL A 102 8.73 14.49 -13.47
N GLN A 103 9.74 13.62 -13.56
CA GLN A 103 10.16 12.76 -12.46
C GLN A 103 10.50 13.55 -11.20
N LEU A 104 11.25 14.66 -11.33
CA LEU A 104 11.61 15.53 -10.21
C LEU A 104 10.36 16.08 -9.51
N LEU A 105 9.37 16.55 -10.28
CA LEU A 105 8.12 17.09 -9.75
C LEU A 105 7.31 16.01 -9.02
N VAL A 106 7.21 14.81 -9.59
CA VAL A 106 6.49 13.68 -9.00
C VAL A 106 7.17 13.23 -7.70
N LEU A 107 8.50 13.07 -7.71
CA LEU A 107 9.25 12.72 -6.51
C LEU A 107 9.14 13.78 -5.42
N ALA A 108 9.26 15.06 -5.77
CA ALA A 108 9.09 16.17 -4.82
C ALA A 108 7.67 16.20 -4.24
N PHE A 109 6.64 15.97 -5.06
CA PHE A 109 5.25 15.93 -4.60
C PHE A 109 4.98 14.71 -3.72
N VAL A 110 5.51 13.53 -4.05
CA VAL A 110 5.37 12.34 -3.21
C VAL A 110 6.15 12.51 -1.90
N ALA A 111 7.37 13.05 -1.94
CA ALA A 111 8.11 13.42 -0.74
C ALA A 111 7.28 14.39 0.12
N ALA A 112 6.66 15.40 -0.48
CA ALA A 112 5.76 16.31 0.23
C ALA A 112 4.56 15.60 0.87
N LEU A 113 3.96 14.60 0.20
CA LEU A 113 2.90 13.78 0.79
C LEU A 113 3.40 13.00 2.01
N LEU A 114 4.59 12.41 1.95
CA LEU A 114 5.20 11.68 3.07
C LEU A 114 5.52 12.62 4.24
N ILE A 115 6.14 13.78 3.96
CA ILE A 115 6.44 14.81 4.96
C ILE A 115 5.14 15.33 5.58
N THR A 116 4.12 15.61 4.77
CA THR A 116 2.80 16.03 5.25
C THR A 116 2.18 14.96 6.15
N ALA A 117 2.26 13.68 5.77
CA ALA A 117 1.76 12.58 6.58
C ALA A 117 2.48 12.48 7.94
N LEU A 118 3.79 12.74 7.97
CA LEU A 118 4.60 12.80 9.19
C LEU A 118 4.22 14.00 10.08
N LEU A 119 4.04 15.18 9.49
CA LEU A 119 3.80 16.45 10.20
C LEU A 119 2.34 16.70 10.59
N HIS A 120 1.37 16.14 9.86
CA HIS A 120 -0.06 16.31 10.10
C HIS A 120 -0.51 16.08 11.57
N PRO A 121 -0.10 15.00 12.28
CA PRO A 121 -0.47 14.84 13.69
C PRO A 121 0.03 15.98 14.58
N THR A 122 1.17 16.60 14.27
CA THR A 122 1.70 17.74 15.02
C THR A 122 0.83 18.98 14.84
N VAL A 123 0.39 19.26 13.61
CA VAL A 123 -0.61 20.34 13.36
C VAL A 123 -1.90 20.07 14.12
N ALA A 124 -2.38 18.82 14.11
CA ALA A 124 -3.60 18.45 14.81
C ALA A 124 -3.48 18.65 16.33
N ARG A 125 -2.30 18.37 16.93
CA ARG A 125 -2.04 18.67 18.35
C ARG A 125 -2.00 20.18 18.61
N LEU A 126 -1.32 20.97 17.80
CA LEU A 126 -1.28 22.44 17.97
C LEU A 126 -2.67 23.08 17.85
N CYS A 127 -3.49 22.62 16.91
CA CYS A 127 -4.88 23.08 16.80
C CYS A 127 -5.70 22.72 18.06
N ARG A 128 -5.45 21.57 18.68
CA ARG A 128 -6.10 21.18 19.95
C ARG A 128 -5.69 22.06 21.13
N TYR A 129 -4.49 22.65 21.09
CA TYR A 129 -4.03 23.64 22.07
C TYR A 129 -4.53 25.08 21.78
N GLY A 130 -5.42 25.27 20.80
CA GLY A 130 -6.04 26.56 20.50
C GLY A 130 -5.32 27.42 19.45
N VAL A 131 -4.24 26.92 18.83
CA VAL A 131 -3.53 27.66 17.78
C VAL A 131 -4.40 27.67 16.50
N PRO A 132 -4.62 28.85 15.85
CA PRO A 132 -5.39 28.90 14.61
C PRO A 132 -4.69 28.12 13.51
N ARG A 133 -5.47 27.47 12.64
CA ARG A 133 -4.99 26.47 11.67
C ARG A 133 -3.86 26.98 10.77
N GLY A 134 -3.90 28.25 10.36
CA GLY A 134 -2.83 28.87 9.56
C GLY A 134 -1.49 28.91 10.28
N LEU A 135 -1.47 29.44 11.50
CA LEU A 135 -0.26 29.49 12.34
C LEU A 135 0.23 28.08 12.70
N ALA A 136 -0.68 27.17 13.07
CA ALA A 136 -0.32 25.79 13.38
C ALA A 136 0.37 25.10 12.20
N THR A 137 -0.13 25.35 10.98
CA THR A 137 0.45 24.82 9.74
C THR A 137 1.82 25.42 9.47
N ALA A 138 1.94 26.75 9.50
CA ALA A 138 3.20 27.45 9.23
C ALA A 138 4.30 27.04 10.22
N LEU A 139 3.99 27.06 11.52
CA LEU A 139 4.92 26.67 12.59
C LEU A 139 5.37 25.21 12.44
N THR A 140 4.44 24.30 12.15
CA THR A 140 4.77 22.88 11.99
C THR A 140 5.58 22.62 10.71
N ALA A 141 5.24 23.28 9.61
CA ALA A 141 6.00 23.16 8.36
C ALA A 141 7.42 23.71 8.53
N ILE A 142 7.57 24.94 9.04
CA ILE A 142 8.87 25.57 9.24
C ILE A 142 9.73 24.73 10.21
N SER A 143 9.20 24.37 11.38
CA SER A 143 9.94 23.53 12.34
C SER A 143 10.29 22.16 11.75
N GLY A 144 9.38 21.52 11.01
CA GLY A 144 9.63 20.26 10.33
C GLY A 144 10.78 20.33 9.33
N PHE A 145 10.78 21.35 8.45
CA PHE A 145 11.85 21.57 7.49
C PHE A 145 13.18 21.97 8.14
N VAL A 146 13.14 22.77 9.21
CA VAL A 146 14.34 23.10 9.99
C VAL A 146 14.93 21.84 10.61
N VAL A 147 14.13 21.00 11.26
CA VAL A 147 14.60 19.73 11.85
C VAL A 147 15.17 18.79 10.78
N MET A 148 14.47 18.61 9.66
CA MET A 148 14.96 17.79 8.55
C MET A 148 16.26 18.36 7.94
N GLY A 149 16.35 19.68 7.79
CA GLY A 149 17.54 20.37 7.32
C GLY A 149 18.72 20.22 8.27
N LEU A 150 18.50 20.32 9.58
CA LEU A 150 19.51 20.07 10.61
C LEU A 150 19.98 18.61 10.60
N ILE A 151 19.08 17.65 10.44
CA ILE A 151 19.45 16.23 10.30
C ILE A 151 20.27 16.03 9.03
N GLY A 152 19.84 16.56 7.88
CA GLY A 152 20.56 16.47 6.62
C GLY A 152 21.94 17.13 6.66
N TRP A 153 22.03 18.30 7.29
CA TRP A 153 23.29 18.99 7.57
C TRP A 153 24.21 18.12 8.45
N PHE A 154 23.70 17.62 9.57
CA PHE A 154 24.46 16.75 10.48
C PHE A 154 24.96 15.49 9.78
N VAL A 155 24.11 14.83 8.97
CA VAL A 155 24.50 13.68 8.17
C VAL A 155 25.60 14.06 7.18
N THR A 156 25.44 15.15 6.44
CA THR A 156 26.41 15.60 5.42
C THR A 156 27.74 15.93 6.06
N TRP A 157 27.72 16.67 7.17
CA TRP A 157 28.89 16.96 7.99
C TRP A 157 29.59 15.68 8.43
N GLN A 158 28.83 14.73 8.97
CA GLN A 158 29.36 13.44 9.41
C GLN A 158 29.95 12.66 8.24
N VAL A 159 29.35 12.67 7.06
CA VAL A 159 29.92 12.00 5.89
C VAL A 159 31.23 12.69 5.48
N MET A 160 31.24 14.02 5.33
CA MET A 160 32.42 14.76 4.88
C MET A 160 33.62 14.62 5.81
N GLU A 161 33.42 14.63 7.12
CA GLU A 161 34.51 14.51 8.11
C GLU A 161 35.07 13.08 8.18
N ASN A 162 34.32 12.08 7.70
CA ASN A 162 34.63 10.68 7.91
C ASN A 162 34.83 9.89 6.60
N ILE A 163 34.64 10.51 5.43
CA ILE A 163 34.66 9.82 4.12
C ILE A 163 36.03 9.22 3.79
N ASP A 164 37.11 9.94 4.11
CA ASP A 164 38.48 9.48 3.86
C ASP A 164 38.79 8.28 4.77
N THR A 165 38.50 8.43 6.07
CA THR A 165 38.66 7.38 7.07
C THR A 165 37.81 6.14 6.76
N LEU A 166 36.58 6.31 6.28
CA LEU A 166 35.72 5.20 5.87
C LEU A 166 36.26 4.49 4.63
N SER A 167 36.76 5.23 3.65
CA SER A 167 37.33 4.66 2.42
C SER A 167 38.59 3.84 2.73
N ASP A 168 39.46 4.36 3.59
CA ASP A 168 40.66 3.66 4.05
C ASP A 168 40.30 2.42 4.86
N GLN A 169 39.39 2.55 5.83
CA GLN A 169 38.94 1.42 6.63
C GLN A 169 38.30 0.33 5.75
N ILE A 170 37.44 0.66 4.78
CA ILE A 170 36.86 -0.36 3.90
C ILE A 170 37.95 -1.11 3.13
N GLN A 171 38.96 -0.40 2.60
CA GLN A 171 40.07 -1.02 1.89
C GLN A 171 40.91 -1.94 2.77
N ASP A 172 41.23 -1.50 3.98
CA ASP A 172 41.96 -2.30 4.97
C ASP A 172 41.16 -3.54 5.41
N GLY A 173 39.83 -3.42 5.53
CA GLY A 173 38.94 -4.54 5.86
C GLY A 173 38.87 -5.61 4.81
N ILE A 174 38.89 -5.20 3.54
CA ILE A 174 38.99 -6.13 2.41
C ILE A 174 40.30 -6.92 2.52
N ASP A 175 41.39 -6.29 2.93
CA ASP A 175 42.69 -6.95 3.14
C ASP A 175 42.73 -7.85 4.36
N GLU A 176 42.17 -7.43 5.48
CA GLU A 176 42.08 -8.22 6.70
C GLU A 176 41.22 -9.46 6.47
N LEU A 177 40.06 -9.29 5.82
CA LEU A 177 39.17 -10.38 5.43
C LEU A 177 39.87 -11.35 4.47
N ARG A 178 40.61 -10.83 3.50
CA ARG A 178 41.45 -11.64 2.61
C ARG A 178 42.48 -12.44 3.40
N LYS A 179 43.24 -11.83 4.30
CA LYS A 179 44.23 -12.52 5.14
C LYS A 179 43.58 -13.59 6.02
N TRP A 180 42.42 -13.30 6.60
CA TRP A 180 41.69 -14.27 7.41
C TRP A 180 41.18 -15.46 6.58
N LEU A 181 40.60 -15.22 5.40
CA LEU A 181 40.17 -16.29 4.49
C LEU A 181 41.34 -17.17 4.03
N LEU A 182 42.49 -16.57 3.72
CA LEU A 182 43.69 -17.29 3.29
C LEU A 182 44.31 -18.15 4.39
N ASN A 183 44.19 -17.73 5.64
CA ASN A 183 44.64 -18.49 6.81
C ASN A 183 43.54 -19.42 7.38
N SER A 184 42.38 -19.46 6.75
CA SER A 184 41.23 -20.25 7.21
C SER A 184 41.37 -21.72 6.79
N PRO A 185 40.92 -22.69 7.61
CA PRO A 185 40.92 -24.11 7.24
C PRO A 185 39.97 -24.46 6.07
N PHE A 186 39.15 -23.50 5.63
CA PHE A 186 38.34 -23.60 4.42
C PHE A 186 39.22 -23.26 3.22
N HIS A 187 39.59 -24.27 2.42
CA HIS A 187 40.46 -24.16 1.24
C HIS A 187 39.80 -23.33 0.10
N VAL A 188 39.62 -22.03 0.29
CA VAL A 188 39.05 -21.12 -0.71
C VAL A 188 40.16 -20.68 -1.66
N THR A 189 39.96 -20.90 -2.97
CA THR A 189 40.97 -20.65 -4.01
C THR A 189 41.38 -19.17 -4.09
N ASP A 190 42.68 -18.87 -4.02
CA ASP A 190 43.30 -17.53 -4.13
C ASP A 190 42.73 -16.66 -5.25
N LYS A 191 42.44 -17.27 -6.40
CA LYS A 191 41.94 -16.56 -7.59
C LYS A 191 40.56 -15.94 -7.38
N GLN A 192 39.64 -16.62 -6.67
CA GLN A 192 38.30 -16.08 -6.42
C GLN A 192 38.34 -14.92 -5.42
N ILE A 193 39.15 -15.06 -4.36
CA ILE A 193 39.33 -14.02 -3.34
C ILE A 193 39.95 -12.77 -3.94
N ASN A 194 41.03 -12.93 -4.73
CA ASN A 194 41.70 -11.80 -5.37
C ASN A 194 40.81 -11.08 -6.38
N GLN A 195 39.97 -11.80 -7.13
CA GLN A 195 39.02 -11.19 -8.06
C GLN A 195 37.93 -10.39 -7.33
N ILE A 196 37.36 -10.93 -6.26
CA ILE A 196 36.34 -10.24 -5.45
C ILE A 196 36.93 -8.99 -4.78
N ALA A 197 38.10 -9.12 -4.16
CA ALA A 197 38.79 -8.00 -3.53
C ALA A 197 39.15 -6.90 -4.53
N LYS A 198 39.62 -7.27 -5.73
CA LYS A 198 39.94 -6.32 -6.80
C LYS A 198 38.68 -5.61 -7.31
N ASN A 199 37.60 -6.34 -7.58
CA ASN A 199 36.33 -5.76 -8.03
C ASN A 199 35.75 -4.80 -6.99
N LEU A 200 35.85 -5.11 -5.70
CA LEU A 200 35.43 -4.21 -4.63
C LEU A 200 36.26 -2.92 -4.59
N ARG A 201 37.59 -3.04 -4.67
CA ARG A 201 38.50 -1.88 -4.70
C ARG A 201 38.28 -0.99 -5.92
N GLU A 202 38.10 -1.58 -7.10
CA GLU A 202 37.80 -0.82 -8.32
C GLU A 202 36.44 -0.10 -8.19
N ALA A 203 35.41 -0.75 -7.61
CA ALA A 203 34.11 -0.11 -7.36
C ALA A 203 34.18 1.05 -6.36
N ILE A 204 35.05 0.95 -5.35
CA ILE A 204 35.25 2.01 -4.34
C ILE A 204 36.07 3.17 -4.94
N GLY A 205 37.21 2.88 -5.56
CA GLY A 205 38.13 3.89 -6.12
C GLY A 205 37.53 4.66 -7.30
N ALA A 206 36.82 3.99 -8.21
CA ALA A 206 36.17 4.66 -9.35
C ALA A 206 35.03 5.60 -8.91
N ASN A 207 34.42 5.36 -7.76
CA ASN A 207 33.39 6.24 -7.21
C ASN A 207 34.00 7.47 -6.53
N THR A 208 35.14 7.35 -5.83
CA THR A 208 35.79 8.48 -5.16
C THR A 208 36.30 9.53 -6.15
N ASP A 209 36.86 9.10 -7.29
CA ASP A 209 37.33 10.01 -8.34
C ASP A 209 36.16 10.75 -9.04
N GLN A 210 35.01 10.08 -9.20
CA GLN A 210 33.79 10.71 -9.73
C GLN A 210 33.14 11.69 -8.75
N ILE A 211 33.22 11.43 -7.44
CA ILE A 211 32.70 12.33 -6.40
C ILE A 211 33.55 13.61 -6.33
N THR A 212 34.86 13.50 -6.54
CA THR A 212 35.81 14.62 -6.37
C THR A 212 35.97 15.50 -7.62
N SER A 213 35.75 14.95 -8.82
CA SER A 213 35.94 15.66 -10.10
C SER A 213 34.70 16.43 -10.62
N ALA A 214 33.63 16.51 -9.84
CA ALA A 214 32.34 17.07 -10.24
C ALA A 214 32.30 18.63 -10.28
N GLY A 215 33.10 19.23 -11.17
CA GLY A 215 32.85 20.58 -11.69
C GLY A 215 31.64 20.58 -12.64
N LEU A 216 30.87 21.68 -12.67
CA LEU A 216 29.64 21.93 -13.47
C LEU A 216 28.48 20.91 -13.31
N GLU A 217 28.70 19.60 -13.39
CA GLU A 217 27.69 18.56 -13.13
C GLU A 217 27.22 18.56 -11.67
N GLY A 218 28.12 18.81 -10.71
CA GLY A 218 27.75 18.99 -9.31
C GLY A 218 26.82 20.19 -9.08
N VAL A 219 26.97 21.27 -9.86
CA VAL A 219 26.09 22.45 -9.77
C VAL A 219 24.69 22.10 -10.23
N GLN A 220 24.55 21.34 -11.33
CA GLN A 220 23.24 20.90 -11.81
C GLN A 220 22.52 20.04 -10.76
N VAL A 221 23.21 19.07 -10.15
CA VAL A 221 22.63 18.22 -9.10
C VAL A 221 22.17 19.05 -7.90
N ILE A 222 22.96 20.05 -7.48
CA ILE A 222 22.58 20.97 -6.39
C ILE A 222 21.34 21.76 -6.77
N VAL A 223 21.28 22.31 -7.99
CA VAL A 223 20.10 23.07 -8.48
C VAL A 223 18.86 22.19 -8.54
N GLU A 224 18.97 20.96 -9.05
CA GLU A 224 17.87 19.99 -9.09
C GLU A 224 17.40 19.62 -7.68
N ALA A 225 18.33 19.39 -6.75
CA ALA A 225 18.04 19.09 -5.35
C ALA A 225 17.34 20.27 -4.66
N LEU A 226 17.86 21.49 -4.82
CA LEU A 226 17.24 22.71 -4.27
C LEU A 226 15.85 22.94 -4.84
N THR A 227 15.67 22.72 -6.15
CA THR A 227 14.37 22.81 -6.83
C THR A 227 13.40 21.76 -6.25
N GLY A 228 13.85 20.52 -6.09
CA GLY A 228 13.06 19.44 -5.48
C GLY A 228 12.66 19.75 -4.03
N ILE A 229 13.59 20.26 -3.22
CA ILE A 229 13.34 20.69 -1.83
C ILE A 229 12.32 21.82 -1.79
N LEU A 230 12.47 22.84 -2.63
CA LEU A 230 11.56 23.98 -2.69
C LEU A 230 10.15 23.54 -3.10
N LEU A 231 10.04 22.69 -4.12
CA LEU A 231 8.77 22.10 -4.56
C LEU A 231 8.15 21.24 -3.47
N ALA A 232 8.94 20.43 -2.76
CA ALA A 232 8.46 19.61 -1.66
C ALA A 232 7.98 20.47 -0.48
N MET A 233 8.71 21.55 -0.16
CA MET A 233 8.35 22.50 0.90
C MET A 233 7.05 23.24 0.58
N PHE A 234 6.96 23.80 -0.62
CA PHE A 234 5.75 24.47 -1.08
C PHE A 234 4.54 23.51 -1.10
N SER A 235 4.71 22.32 -1.67
CA SER A 235 3.66 21.30 -1.73
C SER A 235 3.22 20.86 -0.33
N THR A 236 4.16 20.66 0.59
CA THR A 236 3.87 20.27 1.99
C THR A 236 3.02 21.35 2.67
N LEU A 237 3.38 22.62 2.50
CA LEU A 237 2.65 23.73 3.11
C LEU A 237 1.18 23.77 2.63
N PHE A 238 0.95 23.62 1.32
CA PHE A 238 -0.40 23.60 0.74
C PHE A 238 -1.20 22.36 1.15
N LEU A 239 -0.57 21.18 1.12
CA LEU A 239 -1.22 19.93 1.54
C LEU A 239 -1.61 19.97 3.03
N LEU A 240 -0.77 20.56 3.87
CA LEU A 240 -1.01 20.68 5.31
C LEU A 240 -2.09 21.72 5.63
N TYR A 241 -2.07 22.87 4.94
CA TYR A 241 -3.05 23.95 5.11
C TYR A 241 -4.43 23.52 4.60
N ASP A 242 -4.50 23.14 3.32
CA ASP A 242 -5.73 23.01 2.53
C ASP A 242 -6.02 21.57 2.03
N GLY A 243 -5.39 20.55 2.62
CA GLY A 243 -5.52 19.15 2.18
C GLY A 243 -6.95 18.65 1.99
N ARG A 244 -7.92 19.10 2.82
CA ARG A 244 -9.34 18.78 2.62
C ARG A 244 -9.89 19.38 1.34
N ARG A 245 -9.59 20.64 1.04
CA ARG A 245 -10.07 21.32 -0.17
C ARG A 245 -9.48 20.67 -1.42
N ILE A 246 -8.19 20.34 -1.37
CA ILE A 246 -7.49 19.58 -2.42
C ILE A 246 -8.18 18.25 -2.64
N TRP A 247 -8.46 17.47 -1.58
CA TRP A 247 -9.16 16.19 -1.69
C TRP A 247 -10.55 16.30 -2.33
N HIS A 248 -11.37 17.27 -1.90
CA HIS A 248 -12.69 17.47 -2.49
C HIS A 248 -12.62 17.90 -3.96
N TRP A 249 -11.59 18.67 -4.33
CA TRP A 249 -11.32 19.01 -5.72
C TRP A 249 -10.90 17.78 -6.52
N THR A 250 -9.99 16.94 -6.00
CA THR A 250 -9.59 15.66 -6.63
C THR A 250 -10.79 14.75 -6.87
N LEU A 251 -11.74 14.69 -5.92
CA LEU A 251 -12.98 13.92 -6.08
C LEU A 251 -13.90 14.42 -7.21
N LYS A 252 -13.71 15.64 -7.73
CA LYS A 252 -14.46 16.14 -8.90
C LYS A 252 -13.94 15.55 -10.21
N LEU A 253 -12.71 15.03 -10.25
CA LEU A 253 -12.16 14.34 -11.41
C LEU A 253 -12.66 12.88 -11.51
N VAL A 254 -13.25 12.36 -10.44
CA VAL A 254 -13.76 10.98 -10.37
C VAL A 254 -15.19 10.94 -10.95
N PRO A 255 -15.51 10.00 -11.87
CA PRO A 255 -16.87 9.82 -12.38
C PRO A 255 -17.89 9.62 -11.25
N ALA A 256 -19.11 10.15 -11.43
CA ALA A 256 -20.15 10.17 -10.39
C ALA A 256 -20.44 8.79 -9.78
N ALA A 257 -20.42 7.72 -10.59
CA ALA A 257 -20.65 6.35 -10.14
C ALA A 257 -19.58 5.83 -9.16
N ALA A 258 -18.31 6.19 -9.35
CA ALA A 258 -17.20 5.73 -8.51
C ALA A 258 -16.91 6.68 -7.33
N ARG A 259 -17.43 7.92 -7.37
CA ARG A 259 -17.12 8.99 -6.41
C ARG A 259 -17.39 8.62 -4.95
N PRO A 260 -18.51 7.96 -4.57
CA PRO A 260 -18.75 7.57 -3.18
C PRO A 260 -17.73 6.55 -2.66
N GLY A 261 -17.37 5.56 -3.49
CA GLY A 261 -16.33 4.58 -3.17
C GLY A 261 -14.96 5.23 -2.96
N VAL A 262 -14.55 6.11 -3.89
CA VAL A 262 -13.26 6.81 -3.78
C VAL A 262 -13.24 7.78 -2.59
N ALA A 263 -14.35 8.48 -2.32
CA ALA A 263 -14.47 9.38 -1.17
C ALA A 263 -14.24 8.66 0.17
N GLY A 264 -14.67 7.39 0.28
CA GLY A 264 -14.40 6.55 1.46
C GLY A 264 -12.99 5.94 1.51
N ALA A 265 -12.33 5.78 0.36
CA ALA A 265 -11.00 5.21 0.23
C ALA A 265 -9.89 6.20 0.66
N GLY A 266 -10.01 7.47 0.27
CA GLY A 266 -8.99 8.50 0.53
C GLY A 266 -8.59 8.66 2.00
N PRO A 267 -9.53 8.85 2.94
CA PRO A 267 -9.20 8.95 4.36
C PRO A 267 -8.55 7.69 4.93
N ARG A 268 -8.84 6.51 4.37
CA ARG A 268 -8.21 5.24 4.76
C ARG A 268 -6.78 5.17 4.23
N ALA A 269 -6.58 5.50 2.96
CA ALA A 269 -5.26 5.64 2.35
C ALA A 269 -4.37 6.62 3.14
N TRP A 270 -4.90 7.79 3.51
CA TRP A 270 -4.18 8.78 4.29
C TRP A 270 -3.77 8.26 5.68
N ARG A 271 -4.66 7.54 6.36
CA ARG A 271 -4.35 6.90 7.64
C ARG A 271 -3.27 5.83 7.50
N THR A 272 -3.33 4.99 6.48
CA THR A 272 -2.28 3.99 6.19
C THR A 272 -0.94 4.68 5.93
N LEU A 273 -0.91 5.71 5.08
CA LEU A 273 0.30 6.45 4.75
C LEU A 273 0.92 7.10 6.00
N THR A 274 0.09 7.76 6.82
CA THR A 274 0.53 8.40 8.07
C THR A 274 1.07 7.38 9.08
N ALA A 275 0.40 6.24 9.24
CA ALA A 275 0.86 5.19 10.14
C ALA A 275 2.18 4.59 9.65
N TYR A 276 2.30 4.31 8.35
CA TYR A 276 3.52 3.78 7.75
C TYR A 276 4.71 4.73 7.94
N VAL A 277 4.60 5.99 7.48
CA VAL A 277 5.71 6.95 7.54
C VAL A 277 6.20 7.17 8.98
N ARG A 278 5.26 7.32 9.92
CA ARG A 278 5.61 7.45 11.34
C ARG A 278 6.25 6.19 11.90
N GLY A 279 5.75 5.03 11.47
CA GLY A 279 6.31 3.76 11.87
C GLY A 279 7.75 3.60 11.39
N THR A 280 8.01 3.89 10.11
CA THR A 280 9.35 3.85 9.52
C THR A 280 10.32 4.80 10.22
N VAL A 281 9.91 6.04 10.50
CA VAL A 281 10.78 7.00 11.22
C VAL A 281 11.09 6.51 12.64
N LEU A 282 10.11 5.94 13.33
CA LEU A 282 10.31 5.41 14.68
C LEU A 282 11.24 4.17 14.66
N VAL A 283 11.03 3.26 13.72
CA VAL A 283 11.89 2.08 13.51
C VAL A 283 13.32 2.51 13.21
N ALA A 284 13.52 3.40 12.23
CA ALA A 284 14.84 3.91 11.86
C ALA A 284 15.57 4.56 13.05
N LEU A 285 14.85 5.32 13.89
CA LEU A 285 15.43 5.91 15.10
C LEU A 285 15.83 4.83 16.13
N ILE A 286 15.00 3.81 16.31
CA ILE A 286 15.31 2.70 17.21
C ILE A 286 16.52 1.93 16.69
N ASP A 287 16.60 1.61 15.39
CA ASP A 287 17.74 0.91 14.80
C ASP A 287 19.04 1.70 15.00
N ALA A 288 19.01 2.99 14.68
CA ALA A 288 20.15 3.88 14.83
C ALA A 288 20.64 3.95 16.28
N ILE A 289 19.72 4.02 17.25
CA ILE A 289 20.07 4.06 18.68
C ILE A 289 20.58 2.71 19.16
N PHE A 290 19.85 1.62 18.94
CA PHE A 290 20.19 0.32 19.53
C PHE A 290 21.40 -0.33 18.87
N ILE A 291 21.47 -0.29 17.53
CA ILE A 291 22.65 -0.77 16.81
C ILE A 291 23.83 0.17 17.08
N GLY A 292 23.59 1.49 17.05
CA GLY A 292 24.60 2.51 17.37
C GLY A 292 25.21 2.35 18.76
N LEU A 293 24.38 2.10 19.79
CA LEU A 293 24.86 1.80 21.14
C LEU A 293 25.63 0.48 21.18
N GLY A 294 25.15 -0.55 20.49
CA GLY A 294 25.83 -1.84 20.46
C GLY A 294 27.23 -1.76 19.87
N ILE A 295 27.40 -1.06 18.74
CA ILE A 295 28.74 -0.83 18.15
C ILE A 295 29.60 0.10 19.00
N TYR A 296 28.99 1.10 19.67
CA TYR A 296 29.68 1.98 20.60
C TYR A 296 30.26 1.20 21.79
N PHE A 297 29.48 0.31 22.42
CA PHE A 297 29.96 -0.52 23.53
C PHE A 297 30.99 -1.56 23.12
N LEU A 298 30.99 -1.96 21.85
CA LEU A 298 32.04 -2.81 21.27
C LEU A 298 33.32 -2.02 20.91
N ASN A 299 33.39 -0.72 21.25
CA ASN A 299 34.50 0.19 20.94
C ASN A 299 34.83 0.27 19.44
N VAL A 300 33.82 0.06 18.58
CA VAL A 300 33.98 0.29 17.16
C VAL A 300 34.11 1.80 16.95
N PRO A 301 35.21 2.30 16.36
CA PRO A 301 35.34 3.71 16.05
C PRO A 301 34.21 4.10 15.10
N MET A 302 33.91 5.40 14.99
CA MET A 302 32.90 5.86 14.02
C MET A 302 31.48 5.38 14.33
N ALA A 303 31.20 4.98 15.59
CA ALA A 303 29.88 4.52 16.00
C ALA A 303 28.76 5.53 15.67
N VAL A 304 29.01 6.83 15.87
CA VAL A 304 28.07 7.90 15.52
C VAL A 304 27.84 7.99 14.01
N PRO A 305 28.86 8.12 13.14
CA PRO A 305 28.70 8.02 11.69
C PRO A 305 27.92 6.78 11.23
N LEU A 306 28.26 5.61 11.76
CA LEU A 306 27.59 4.36 11.41
C LEU A 306 26.12 4.37 11.82
N ALA A 307 25.80 4.86 13.02
CA ALA A 307 24.41 5.01 13.47
C ALA A 307 23.60 5.94 12.54
N VAL A 308 24.23 7.00 12.02
CA VAL A 308 23.61 7.90 11.03
C VAL A 308 23.37 7.20 9.70
N PHE A 309 24.31 6.39 9.22
CA PHE A 309 24.11 5.58 8.01
C PHE A 309 23.00 4.54 8.19
N ILE A 310 22.97 3.86 9.34
CA ILE A 310 21.89 2.93 9.71
C ILE A 310 20.55 3.65 9.66
N PHE A 311 20.43 4.81 10.31
CA PHE A 311 19.22 5.64 10.28
C PHE A 311 18.77 5.95 8.85
N LEU A 312 19.70 6.42 8.00
CA LEU A 312 19.39 6.80 6.62
C LEU A 312 18.98 5.60 5.76
N PHE A 313 19.67 4.48 5.92
CA PHE A 313 19.41 3.27 5.16
C PHE A 313 18.13 2.57 5.58
N SER A 314 17.70 2.66 6.85
CA SER A 314 16.43 2.09 7.33
C SER A 314 15.19 2.61 6.58
N PHE A 315 15.28 3.70 5.81
CA PHE A 315 14.21 4.16 4.92
C PHE A 315 14.02 3.34 3.64
N ILE A 316 14.98 2.47 3.28
CA ILE A 316 14.91 1.55 2.13
C ILE A 316 14.73 0.13 2.67
N PRO A 317 13.50 -0.43 2.70
CA PRO A 317 13.25 -1.73 3.29
C PRO A 317 14.09 -2.84 2.64
N LEU A 318 14.53 -3.80 3.46
CA LEU A 318 15.43 -4.91 3.12
C LEU A 318 16.86 -4.48 2.74
N VAL A 319 16.99 -3.62 1.73
CA VAL A 319 18.30 -3.16 1.23
C VAL A 319 19.04 -2.38 2.30
N GLY A 320 18.33 -1.53 3.04
CA GLY A 320 18.90 -0.66 4.05
C GLY A 320 19.54 -1.42 5.21
N ALA A 321 18.81 -2.37 5.78
CA ALA A 321 19.30 -3.21 6.88
C ALA A 321 20.52 -4.04 6.46
N VAL A 322 20.48 -4.64 5.27
CA VAL A 322 21.60 -5.42 4.74
C VAL A 322 22.81 -4.53 4.48
N ALA A 323 22.63 -3.38 3.81
CA ALA A 323 23.73 -2.49 3.46
C ALA A 323 24.37 -1.84 4.70
N SER A 324 23.56 -1.34 5.64
CA SER A 324 24.06 -0.68 6.84
C SER A 324 24.65 -1.66 7.84
N GLY A 325 24.03 -2.83 8.01
CA GLY A 325 24.57 -3.91 8.82
C GLY A 325 25.90 -4.42 8.27
N ALA A 326 25.99 -4.65 6.96
CA ALA A 326 27.24 -5.05 6.31
C ALA A 326 28.34 -4.00 6.51
N LEU A 327 28.03 -2.71 6.32
CA LEU A 327 28.98 -1.63 6.56
C LEU A 327 29.49 -1.62 8.01
N ALA A 328 28.59 -1.75 9.00
CA ALA A 328 28.96 -1.79 10.41
C ALA A 328 29.85 -3.01 10.75
N ILE A 329 29.55 -4.17 10.19
CA ILE A 329 30.32 -5.40 10.39
C ILE A 329 31.71 -5.29 9.77
N VAL A 330 31.80 -4.76 8.53
CA VAL A 330 33.09 -4.53 7.86
C VAL A 330 33.94 -3.57 8.67
N VAL A 331 33.40 -2.42 9.08
CA VAL A 331 34.16 -1.45 9.89
C VAL A 331 34.63 -2.06 11.21
N ALA A 332 33.78 -2.83 11.89
CA ALA A 332 34.16 -3.53 13.12
C ALA A 332 35.29 -4.56 12.89
N LEU A 333 35.25 -5.30 11.77
CA LEU A 333 36.28 -6.26 11.38
C LEU A 333 37.64 -5.59 11.20
N VAL A 334 37.65 -4.44 10.53
CA VAL A 334 38.87 -3.70 10.21
C VAL A 334 39.52 -3.14 11.47
N THR A 335 38.69 -2.56 12.32
CA THR A 335 39.15 -1.68 13.39
C THR A 335 39.41 -2.42 14.70
N GLN A 336 38.73 -3.54 14.91
CA GLN A 336 38.77 -4.30 16.17
C GLN A 336 38.95 -5.82 15.96
N GLY A 337 38.97 -6.30 14.71
CA GLY A 337 39.19 -7.70 14.37
C GLY A 337 37.92 -8.56 14.32
N VAL A 338 38.14 -9.85 14.03
CA VAL A 338 37.06 -10.82 13.72
C VAL A 338 36.09 -11.01 14.88
N PHE A 339 36.57 -11.05 16.12
CA PHE A 339 35.71 -11.25 17.28
C PHE A 339 34.67 -10.13 17.42
N THR A 340 35.11 -8.87 17.35
CA THR A 340 34.23 -7.71 17.42
C THR A 340 33.28 -7.66 16.22
N ALA A 341 33.74 -8.02 15.02
CA ALA A 341 32.86 -8.12 13.85
C ALA A 341 31.72 -9.13 14.04
N VAL A 342 32.02 -10.29 14.61
CA VAL A 342 31.01 -11.31 14.94
C VAL A 342 30.06 -10.80 16.03
N MET A 343 30.56 -10.12 17.05
CA MET A 343 29.71 -9.50 18.06
C MET A 343 28.81 -8.40 17.48
N THR A 344 29.33 -7.57 16.58
CA THR A 344 28.55 -6.57 15.85
C THR A 344 27.46 -7.23 15.00
N LEU A 345 27.77 -8.32 14.30
CA LEU A 345 26.77 -9.11 13.58
C LEU A 345 25.68 -9.63 14.53
N VAL A 346 26.06 -10.16 15.70
CA VAL A 346 25.10 -10.63 16.71
C VAL A 346 24.22 -9.47 17.20
N VAL A 347 24.78 -8.29 17.46
CA VAL A 347 24.02 -7.09 17.85
C VAL A 347 23.03 -6.70 16.74
N VAL A 348 23.51 -6.56 15.51
CA VAL A 348 22.67 -6.17 14.35
C VAL A 348 21.54 -7.18 14.17
N LEU A 349 21.83 -8.48 14.19
CA LEU A 349 20.82 -9.52 14.08
C LEU A 349 19.85 -9.50 15.27
N ALA A 350 20.33 -9.32 16.50
CA ALA A 350 19.46 -9.24 17.67
C ALA A 350 18.48 -8.06 17.57
N VAL A 351 18.96 -6.87 17.19
CA VAL A 351 18.11 -5.69 16.97
C VAL A 351 17.14 -5.94 15.82
N GLN A 352 17.59 -6.50 14.70
CA GLN A 352 16.73 -6.82 13.55
C GLN A 352 15.63 -7.85 13.91
N GLN A 353 15.94 -8.83 14.76
CA GLN A 353 14.98 -9.82 15.23
C GLN A 353 13.94 -9.19 16.15
N ILE A 354 14.37 -8.34 17.07
CA ILE A 354 13.48 -7.53 17.93
C ILE A 354 12.61 -6.63 17.04
N GLU A 355 13.21 -6.01 16.03
CA GLU A 355 12.51 -5.16 15.07
C GLU A 355 11.40 -5.94 14.35
N GLY A 356 11.74 -7.06 13.73
CA GLY A 356 10.80 -7.87 12.96
C GLY A 356 9.69 -8.54 13.80
N HIS A 357 10.01 -9.02 15.01
CA HIS A 357 9.08 -9.79 15.82
C HIS A 357 8.28 -8.95 16.83
N VAL A 358 8.81 -7.83 17.29
CA VAL A 358 8.19 -7.03 18.36
C VAL A 358 7.81 -5.64 17.85
N LEU A 359 8.76 -4.90 17.29
CA LEU A 359 8.54 -3.49 16.93
C LEU A 359 7.62 -3.38 15.71
N GLN A 360 7.82 -4.17 14.66
CA GLN A 360 6.97 -4.10 13.47
C GLN A 360 5.49 -4.38 13.78
N PRO A 361 5.13 -5.47 14.52
CA PRO A 361 3.73 -5.69 14.94
C PRO A 361 3.18 -4.59 15.84
N PHE A 362 4.00 -4.02 16.73
CA PHE A 362 3.56 -2.98 17.66
C PHE A 362 3.39 -1.60 16.99
N ILE A 363 4.31 -1.24 16.10
CA ILE A 363 4.41 0.08 15.47
C ILE A 363 3.52 0.16 14.22
N LEU A 364 3.59 -0.84 13.33
CA LEU A 364 2.84 -0.84 12.07
C LEU A 364 1.48 -1.56 12.19
N GLY A 365 1.31 -2.46 13.17
CA GLY A 365 0.03 -3.12 13.48
C GLY A 365 -0.60 -3.86 12.29
N ARG A 366 -1.93 -4.03 12.34
CA ARG A 366 -2.75 -4.62 11.24
C ARG A 366 -2.85 -3.75 9.98
N ALA A 367 -2.22 -2.57 9.95
CA ALA A 367 -2.49 -1.54 8.94
C ALA A 367 -1.85 -1.81 7.57
N VAL A 368 -0.83 -2.69 7.48
CA VAL A 368 -0.09 -2.93 6.23
C VAL A 368 0.11 -4.44 6.00
N ARG A 369 -0.96 -5.15 5.62
CA ARG A 369 -0.86 -6.55 5.18
C ARG A 369 -0.43 -6.60 3.71
N VAL A 370 0.85 -6.35 3.47
CA VAL A 370 1.47 -6.47 2.14
C VAL A 370 2.32 -7.73 2.13
N HIS A 371 2.20 -8.53 1.06
CA HIS A 371 3.00 -9.74 0.91
C HIS A 371 4.50 -9.37 0.77
N PRO A 372 5.44 -10.06 1.47
CA PRO A 372 6.86 -9.71 1.41
C PRO A 372 7.42 -9.63 -0.02
N LEU A 373 7.04 -10.57 -0.89
CA LEU A 373 7.41 -10.52 -2.32
C LEU A 373 7.01 -9.22 -3.01
N ALA A 374 5.83 -8.67 -2.71
CA ALA A 374 5.38 -7.42 -3.30
C ALA A 374 6.24 -6.24 -2.85
N VAL A 375 6.69 -6.25 -1.59
CA VAL A 375 7.64 -5.25 -1.06
C VAL A 375 8.96 -5.34 -1.82
N VAL A 376 9.56 -6.53 -1.93
CA VAL A 376 10.86 -6.72 -2.62
C VAL A 376 10.78 -6.30 -4.08
N LEU A 377 9.77 -6.77 -4.83
CA LEU A 377 9.61 -6.43 -6.23
C LEU A 377 9.34 -4.94 -6.45
N SER A 378 8.60 -4.29 -5.55
CA SER A 378 8.32 -2.86 -5.66
C SER A 378 9.53 -2.01 -5.31
N VAL A 379 10.32 -2.38 -4.31
CA VAL A 379 11.59 -1.70 -3.98
C VAL A 379 12.57 -1.84 -5.14
N ALA A 380 12.73 -3.05 -5.69
CA ALA A 380 13.59 -3.29 -6.84
C ALA A 380 13.11 -2.50 -8.07
N GLY A 381 11.82 -2.57 -8.42
CA GLY A 381 11.25 -1.84 -9.54
C GLY A 381 11.30 -0.33 -9.37
N GLY A 382 11.00 0.18 -8.18
CA GLY A 382 11.12 1.61 -7.84
C GLY A 382 12.56 2.10 -7.92
N GLY A 383 13.51 1.29 -7.44
CA GLY A 383 14.94 1.51 -7.57
C GLY A 383 15.40 1.60 -9.03
N MET A 384 14.92 0.72 -9.90
CA MET A 384 15.27 0.73 -11.32
C MET A 384 14.67 1.93 -12.07
N ILE A 385 13.46 2.39 -11.69
CA ILE A 385 12.76 3.48 -12.39
C ILE A 385 13.26 4.86 -11.94
N ALA A 386 13.41 5.07 -10.64
CA ALA A 386 13.66 6.39 -10.07
C ALA A 386 14.78 6.40 -9.02
N GLY A 387 15.67 5.40 -9.06
CA GLY A 387 16.82 5.30 -8.16
C GLY A 387 16.41 5.17 -6.70
N ILE A 388 17.24 5.71 -5.81
CA ILE A 388 17.05 5.68 -4.36
C ILE A 388 15.68 6.28 -3.97
N GLY A 389 15.29 7.40 -4.59
CA GLY A 389 14.00 8.04 -4.33
C GLY A 389 12.81 7.12 -4.63
N GLY A 390 12.88 6.38 -5.74
CA GLY A 390 11.86 5.39 -6.08
C GLY A 390 11.80 4.20 -5.12
N ALA A 391 12.95 3.72 -4.66
CA ALA A 391 13.05 2.63 -3.70
C ALA A 391 12.42 2.97 -2.34
N VAL A 392 12.68 4.18 -1.82
CA VAL A 392 12.10 4.68 -0.55
C VAL A 392 10.57 4.82 -0.65
N VAL A 393 10.08 5.33 -1.79
CA VAL A 393 8.65 5.61 -2.00
C VAL A 393 7.84 4.35 -2.32
N ALA A 394 8.47 3.31 -2.85
CA ALA A 394 7.80 2.12 -3.37
C ALA A 394 6.87 1.46 -2.33
N VAL A 395 7.37 1.20 -1.13
CA VAL A 395 6.65 0.47 -0.09
C VAL A 395 5.40 1.21 0.42
N PRO A 396 5.47 2.51 0.79
CA PRO A 396 4.26 3.25 1.16
C PRO A 396 3.24 3.31 0.01
N LEU A 397 3.69 3.39 -1.24
CA LEU A 397 2.81 3.40 -2.40
C LEU A 397 2.07 2.07 -2.55
N VAL A 398 2.75 0.94 -2.34
CA VAL A 398 2.11 -0.39 -2.31
C VAL A 398 1.12 -0.50 -1.16
N ALA A 399 1.47 -0.03 0.04
CA ALA A 399 0.59 -0.07 1.20
C ALA A 399 -0.70 0.74 0.99
N VAL A 400 -0.58 1.93 0.42
CA VAL A 400 -1.72 2.79 0.04
C VAL A 400 -2.55 2.12 -1.04
N THR A 401 -1.92 1.60 -2.09
CA THR A 401 -2.62 0.91 -3.19
C THR A 401 -3.41 -0.28 -2.68
N ASN A 402 -2.79 -1.12 -1.84
CA ASN A 402 -3.45 -2.28 -1.22
C ASN A 402 -4.66 -1.85 -0.37
N THR A 403 -4.54 -0.76 0.40
CA THR A 403 -5.64 -0.21 1.19
C THR A 403 -6.80 0.27 0.32
N VAL A 404 -6.49 1.00 -0.76
CA VAL A 404 -7.50 1.53 -1.69
C VAL A 404 -8.19 0.39 -2.42
N VAL A 405 -7.44 -0.56 -2.99
CA VAL A 405 -7.99 -1.70 -3.72
C VAL A 405 -8.85 -2.58 -2.79
N GLY A 406 -8.36 -2.88 -1.58
CA GLY A 406 -9.11 -3.65 -0.60
C GLY A 406 -10.42 -2.96 -0.22
N TYR A 407 -10.38 -1.64 0.00
CA TYR A 407 -11.58 -0.87 0.32
C TYR A 407 -12.58 -0.82 -0.85
N LEU A 408 -12.11 -0.54 -2.07
CA LEU A 408 -12.98 -0.45 -3.24
C LEU A 408 -13.61 -1.80 -3.59
N ARG A 409 -12.88 -2.91 -3.41
CA ARG A 409 -13.44 -4.27 -3.59
C ARG A 409 -14.53 -4.57 -2.56
N ALA A 410 -14.29 -4.25 -1.29
CA ALA A 410 -15.30 -4.41 -0.25
C ALA A 410 -16.54 -3.55 -0.54
N TYR A 411 -16.33 -2.28 -0.90
CA TYR A 411 -17.40 -1.37 -1.26
C TYR A 411 -18.23 -1.87 -2.46
N ALA A 412 -17.57 -2.34 -3.52
CA ALA A 412 -18.27 -2.89 -4.69
C ALA A 412 -19.06 -4.16 -4.35
N HIS A 413 -18.52 -5.01 -3.47
CA HIS A 413 -19.22 -6.19 -2.99
C HIS A 413 -20.50 -5.81 -2.21
N ASP A 414 -20.40 -4.86 -1.29
CA ASP A 414 -21.54 -4.38 -0.50
C ASP A 414 -22.63 -3.75 -1.39
N GLN A 415 -22.24 -3.02 -2.43
CA GLN A 415 -23.18 -2.46 -3.41
C GLN A 415 -23.91 -3.57 -4.18
N ASN A 416 -23.18 -4.60 -4.66
CA ASN A 416 -23.78 -5.73 -5.36
C ASN A 416 -24.76 -6.51 -4.48
N LEU A 417 -24.44 -6.67 -3.18
CA LEU A 417 -25.35 -7.30 -2.22
C LEU A 417 -26.60 -6.45 -1.98
N ALA A 418 -26.44 -5.14 -1.83
CA ALA A 418 -27.56 -4.22 -1.67
C ALA A 418 -28.49 -4.21 -2.90
N ASP A 419 -27.91 -4.25 -4.10
CA ASP A 419 -28.69 -4.31 -5.34
C ASP A 419 -29.39 -5.66 -5.52
N ALA A 420 -28.75 -6.77 -5.14
CA ALA A 420 -29.38 -8.09 -5.13
C ALA A 420 -30.52 -8.21 -4.09
N ALA A 421 -30.39 -7.54 -2.94
CA ALA A 421 -31.47 -7.47 -1.93
C ALA A 421 -32.66 -6.65 -2.45
N ARG A 422 -32.40 -5.48 -3.06
CA ARG A 422 -33.43 -4.66 -3.73
C ARG A 422 -34.16 -5.44 -4.82
N GLN A 423 -33.44 -6.20 -5.64
CA GLN A 423 -34.03 -7.02 -6.71
C GLN A 423 -34.88 -8.18 -6.17
N ARG A 424 -34.54 -8.73 -5.01
CA ARG A 424 -35.33 -9.77 -4.32
C ARG A 424 -36.57 -9.23 -3.60
N GLY A 425 -36.81 -7.91 -3.62
CA GLY A 425 -37.89 -7.30 -2.85
C GLY A 425 -37.68 -7.38 -1.34
N GLU A 426 -36.49 -7.81 -0.90
CA GLU A 426 -36.07 -7.76 0.48
C GLU A 426 -35.75 -6.31 0.79
N VAL A 427 -36.76 -5.57 1.27
CA VAL A 427 -36.54 -4.23 1.81
C VAL A 427 -35.46 -4.39 2.87
N PRO A 428 -34.32 -3.68 2.75
CA PRO A 428 -33.31 -3.72 3.80
C PRO A 428 -34.01 -3.30 5.09
N ALA A 429 -33.91 -4.11 6.13
CA ALA A 429 -34.26 -3.70 7.48
C ALA A 429 -33.27 -2.60 7.92
N THR A 430 -33.35 -1.42 7.31
CA THR A 430 -32.71 -0.22 7.83
C THR A 430 -33.47 0.14 9.09
N ALA A 431 -32.75 0.06 10.20
CA ALA A 431 -33.12 0.65 11.47
C ALA A 431 -33.77 2.03 11.27
N GLY A 432 -35.03 2.16 11.71
CA GLY A 432 -35.70 3.46 11.87
C GLY A 432 -37.08 3.59 11.23
N ALA A 433 -38.08 2.87 11.74
CA ALA A 433 -39.44 3.41 11.93
C ALA A 433 -40.23 2.48 12.87
N ALA A 434 -40.77 3.09 13.93
CA ALA A 434 -41.71 2.59 14.93
C ALA A 434 -42.29 1.18 14.72
N GLY A 435 -42.00 0.29 15.67
CA GLY A 435 -42.72 -0.96 15.82
C GLY A 435 -44.20 -0.71 16.08
N THR A 436 -45.04 -1.33 15.25
CA THR A 436 -46.31 -1.88 15.72
C THR A 436 -46.28 -3.36 15.33
N VAL A 437 -45.76 -4.17 16.24
CA VAL A 437 -46.02 -5.61 16.20
C VAL A 437 -47.52 -5.77 16.48
N PRO A 438 -48.32 -6.43 15.63
CA PRO A 438 -49.68 -6.77 15.99
C PRO A 438 -49.60 -7.77 17.14
N VAL A 439 -50.07 -7.37 18.31
CA VAL A 439 -50.30 -8.28 19.43
C VAL A 439 -51.35 -9.30 18.99
N PRO A 440 -51.07 -10.61 18.94
CA PRO A 440 -52.11 -11.59 18.69
C PRO A 440 -53.13 -11.56 19.84
N PRO A 441 -54.43 -11.78 19.58
CA PRO A 441 -55.45 -11.68 20.62
C PRO A 441 -55.18 -12.71 21.72
N ALA A 442 -55.19 -12.25 22.97
CA ALA A 442 -55.03 -13.12 24.14
C ALA A 442 -56.16 -14.16 24.19
N LEU A 443 -55.80 -15.43 24.26
CA LEU A 443 -56.73 -16.50 24.60
C LEU A 443 -57.23 -16.30 26.04
N PRO A 444 -58.52 -16.55 26.34
CA PRO A 444 -59.04 -16.38 27.69
C PRO A 444 -58.46 -17.45 28.62
N VAL A 445 -57.90 -17.01 29.74
CA VAL A 445 -57.44 -17.87 30.83
C VAL A 445 -58.66 -18.41 31.59
N PRO A 446 -58.79 -19.73 31.83
CA PRO A 446 -59.86 -20.27 32.66
C PRO A 446 -59.65 -19.89 34.14
N PRO A 447 -60.72 -19.61 34.90
CA PRO A 447 -60.60 -19.20 36.29
C PRO A 447 -60.25 -20.41 37.16
N GLY A 448 -59.05 -20.40 37.75
CA GLY A 448 -58.67 -21.36 38.79
C GLY A 448 -57.26 -21.91 38.65
N ALA A 449 -56.26 -21.13 39.04
CA ALA A 449 -55.00 -21.69 39.53
C ALA A 449 -54.38 -20.74 40.57
N PRO A 450 -54.04 -21.24 41.77
CA PRO A 450 -53.64 -20.39 42.89
C PRO A 450 -52.22 -19.85 42.74
N SER A 451 -52.03 -18.63 43.23
CA SER A 451 -50.75 -17.96 43.41
C SER A 451 -49.91 -18.68 44.46
N ALA A 452 -48.63 -18.93 44.19
CA ALA A 452 -47.66 -19.26 45.24
C ALA A 452 -46.26 -18.68 44.92
N PRO A 453 -45.45 -18.36 45.96
CA PRO A 453 -44.49 -17.26 45.91
C PRO A 453 -43.02 -17.70 45.99
N GLY A 454 -42.13 -16.82 45.53
CA GLY A 454 -40.80 -16.56 46.10
C GLY A 454 -39.77 -17.68 46.15
N ALA A 455 -38.70 -17.55 45.34
CA ALA A 455 -37.37 -18.00 45.75
C ALA A 455 -36.28 -17.15 45.09
N SER A 456 -35.51 -16.50 45.96
CA SER A 456 -34.28 -15.75 45.71
C SER A 456 -33.11 -16.67 45.37
N GLY A 457 -32.14 -16.19 44.59
CA GLY A 457 -30.79 -16.75 44.58
C GLY A 457 -29.94 -16.45 43.34
N ALA A 458 -29.02 -15.47 43.48
CA ALA A 458 -27.62 -15.41 42.98
C ALA A 458 -27.32 -15.69 41.48
N SER A 459 -26.44 -15.00 40.74
CA SER A 459 -25.55 -13.83 40.86
C SER A 459 -25.03 -13.55 39.40
N PRO A 460 -24.40 -12.40 39.09
CA PRO A 460 -24.37 -11.82 37.73
C PRO A 460 -23.04 -11.99 36.96
N ALA A 461 -23.07 -11.73 35.65
CA ALA A 461 -21.91 -11.39 34.83
C ALA A 461 -22.32 -10.42 33.69
N PRO A 462 -21.39 -9.57 33.18
CA PRO A 462 -21.68 -8.14 33.04
C PRO A 462 -21.63 -7.57 31.62
N GLY A 463 -22.36 -6.45 31.44
CA GLY A 463 -21.78 -5.20 30.95
C GLY A 463 -21.48 -5.03 29.45
N GLY A 464 -22.45 -4.50 28.70
CA GLY A 464 -22.20 -3.69 27.50
C GLY A 464 -22.62 -2.24 27.78
N PRO A 465 -21.77 -1.22 27.50
CA PRO A 465 -22.05 0.15 27.93
C PRO A 465 -23.07 0.84 27.02
N ALA A 466 -24.10 1.38 27.66
CA ALA A 466 -25.05 2.33 27.10
C ALA A 466 -24.40 3.72 26.92
N ALA A 467 -24.78 4.40 25.85
CA ALA A 467 -24.49 5.81 25.60
C ALA A 467 -25.28 6.70 26.57
N PRO A 468 -24.72 7.82 27.07
CA PRO A 468 -25.50 8.79 27.83
C PRO A 468 -26.22 9.76 26.89
N ARG A 469 -27.51 9.98 27.17
CA ARG A 469 -28.30 11.12 26.69
C ARG A 469 -28.27 12.24 27.73
N ASP A 470 -28.48 13.44 27.19
CA ASP A 470 -28.47 14.76 27.80
C ASP A 470 -29.26 14.93 29.10
N GLY A 471 -28.75 15.83 29.95
CA GLY A 471 -29.46 16.42 31.07
C GLY A 471 -28.72 17.66 31.57
N GLY A 472 -29.23 18.84 31.21
CA GLY A 472 -28.78 20.15 31.70
C GLY A 472 -29.20 20.46 33.15
N PRO A 473 -29.07 21.72 33.59
CA PRO A 473 -28.30 22.09 34.79
C PRO A 473 -29.16 22.24 36.04
N ALA A 474 -28.52 22.09 37.20
CA ALA A 474 -29.06 22.58 38.47
C ALA A 474 -27.93 23.20 39.29
N ASP A 475 -28.14 24.49 39.52
CA ASP A 475 -27.51 25.38 40.48
C ASP A 475 -27.87 24.92 41.90
N ASP A 476 -26.92 24.98 42.84
CA ASP A 476 -27.17 25.38 44.23
C ASP A 476 -25.83 25.48 44.96
N GLY A 477 -25.59 26.67 45.52
CA GLY A 477 -24.39 27.02 46.25
C GLY A 477 -24.43 26.67 47.73
N ALA A 478 -23.64 27.45 48.47
CA ALA A 478 -23.44 27.42 49.93
C ALA A 478 -22.45 26.32 50.38
N ASP A 479 -21.42 26.57 51.19
CA ASP A 479 -20.97 27.77 51.89
C ASP A 479 -19.67 27.37 52.63
N ARG A 480 -18.83 28.37 52.98
CA ARG A 480 -17.89 28.37 54.13
C ARG A 480 -16.59 27.56 54.03
N ASP A 481 -15.47 27.97 54.60
CA ASP A 481 -15.01 29.23 55.21
C ASP A 481 -13.52 29.02 55.52
N GLY A 482 -12.79 30.13 55.61
CA GLY A 482 -11.52 30.23 56.34
C GLY A 482 -10.29 30.15 55.43
N GLY A 483 -9.44 31.16 55.35
CA GLY A 483 -9.33 32.43 56.06
C GLY A 483 -8.01 33.10 55.59
N PRO A 484 -7.85 34.42 55.77
CA PRO A 484 -6.87 35.21 55.05
C PRO A 484 -5.59 35.50 55.87
N GLY A 485 -4.54 35.88 55.16
CA GLY A 485 -3.34 36.50 55.72
C GLY A 485 -2.09 35.94 55.06
N ASP A 486 -1.06 36.70 54.71
CA ASP A 486 -0.78 38.12 54.80
C ASP A 486 0.54 38.31 54.02
N GLY A 487 0.92 39.54 53.69
CA GLY A 487 2.36 39.86 53.59
C GLY A 487 3.02 39.91 52.21
N ARG A 488 2.67 40.96 51.47
CA ARG A 488 3.56 41.96 50.81
C ARG A 488 4.59 41.60 49.71
N PRO A 489 4.85 42.57 48.80
CA PRO A 489 5.74 42.47 47.65
C PRO A 489 7.13 43.08 47.91
N GLY A 490 8.11 42.76 47.06
CA GLY A 490 9.28 43.62 46.87
C GLY A 490 10.54 42.93 46.35
N GLY A 491 11.11 43.46 45.25
CA GLY A 491 12.56 43.49 45.06
C GLY A 491 13.09 42.90 43.74
N PRO A 492 13.72 43.71 42.86
CA PRO A 492 14.28 43.28 41.58
C PRO A 492 15.81 43.05 41.62
N ALA A 493 16.32 42.58 40.47
CA ALA A 493 17.68 42.69 39.94
C ALA A 493 18.80 41.81 40.53
N LYS A 494 19.48 41.10 39.62
CA LYS A 494 20.94 41.15 39.47
C LYS A 494 21.37 40.58 38.12
N ASP A 495 22.08 41.40 37.37
CA ASP A 495 23.00 41.01 36.30
C ASP A 495 24.18 40.21 36.89
N GLY A 496 24.71 39.30 36.07
CA GLY A 496 25.91 38.49 36.29
C GLY A 496 26.15 37.58 35.11
#